data_AF-A0AAN7PK09-F1
#
_entry.id   AF-A0AAN7PK09-F1
#
_cell.length_a   1.000
_cell.length_b   1.000
_cell.length_c   1.000
_cell.angle_alpha   90.00
_cell.angle_beta   90.00
_cell.angle_gamma   90.00
#
_symmetry.space_group_name_H-M   'P 1'
#
loop_
_entity.id
_entity.type
_entity.pdbx_description
1 polymer ?
#
loop_
_entity_poly.entity_id
_entity_poly.type
_entity_poly.pdbx_seq_one_letter_code
_entity_poly.pdbx_strand_id
1 'polypeptide(L)'
;MNDNIHDRLRSNNVQSEVVFCLSPNNNIGDAFRRFGIQDGSRDMVVVKVGEGEVDRTKVEEHLNSAIEGERVQLTDDWLGQTYKIAKPTHHGKSGEVVNGNVRDEADDRELVEVQVLGLMALRGAT
;
A
#
# COMPACT_ATOMS: atom_id res chain seq x y z
N MET A 1 -15.64 -3.87 6.09
CA MET A 1 -15.95 -5.16 6.76
C MET A 1 -14.62 -5.68 7.33
N ASN A 2 -14.54 -6.11 8.59
CA ASN A 2 -13.27 -6.54 9.18
C ASN A 2 -13.11 -8.06 9.03
N ASP A 3 -12.27 -8.50 8.10
CA ASP A 3 -12.14 -9.93 7.78
C ASP A 3 -11.45 -10.74 8.87
N ASN A 4 -10.63 -10.11 9.72
CA ASN A 4 -10.07 -10.79 10.90
C ASN A 4 -11.16 -11.16 11.92
N ILE A 5 -12.07 -10.22 12.23
CA ILE A 5 -13.15 -10.45 13.20
C ILE A 5 -14.15 -11.51 12.70
N HIS A 6 -14.29 -11.64 11.38
CA HIS A 6 -15.23 -12.57 10.77
C HIS A 6 -14.61 -13.90 10.33
N ASP A 7 -13.34 -14.16 10.66
CA ASP A 7 -12.60 -15.37 10.28
C ASP A 7 -12.61 -15.62 8.75
N ARG A 8 -12.39 -14.54 7.99
CA ARG A 8 -12.37 -14.53 6.52
C ARG A 8 -11.02 -14.09 5.95
N LEU A 9 -9.96 -14.19 6.76
CA LEU A 9 -8.60 -13.94 6.28
C LEU A 9 -8.26 -14.92 5.16
N ARG A 10 -7.68 -14.41 4.08
CA ARG A 10 -7.22 -15.26 2.97
C ARG A 10 -5.77 -15.67 3.14
N SER A 11 -5.02 -14.92 3.94
CA SER A 11 -3.64 -15.22 4.35
C SER A 11 -3.58 -15.82 5.76
N ASN A 12 -2.38 -16.24 6.17
CA ASN A 12 -2.16 -16.96 7.44
C ASN A 12 -2.29 -16.07 8.69
N ASN A 13 -2.19 -14.75 8.57
CA ASN A 13 -2.27 -13.81 9.68
C ASN A 13 -2.61 -12.39 9.19
N VAL A 14 -2.99 -11.52 10.13
CA VAL A 14 -3.39 -10.14 9.83
C VAL A 14 -2.28 -9.34 9.16
N GLN A 15 -1.01 -9.58 9.52
CA GLN A 15 0.11 -8.84 8.94
C GLN A 15 0.31 -9.17 7.45
N SER A 16 0.14 -10.44 7.10
CA SER A 16 0.13 -10.93 5.73
C SER A 16 -1.08 -10.41 4.94
N GLU A 17 -2.23 -10.27 5.62
CA GLU A 17 -3.44 -9.74 5.01
C GLU A 17 -3.28 -8.27 4.62
N VAL A 18 -2.56 -7.47 5.41
CA VAL A 18 -2.23 -6.08 5.06
C VAL A 18 -1.51 -6.02 3.72
N VAL A 19 -0.46 -6.82 3.52
CA VAL A 19 0.29 -6.87 2.25
C VAL A 19 -0.60 -7.34 1.10
N PHE A 20 -1.43 -8.36 1.33
CA PHE A 20 -2.34 -8.88 0.33
C PHE A 20 -3.41 -7.86 -0.09
N CYS A 21 -3.94 -7.09 0.85
CA CYS A 21 -4.94 -6.06 0.59
C CYS A 21 -4.43 -4.88 -0.23
N LEU A 22 -3.11 -4.61 -0.24
CA LEU A 22 -2.49 -3.60 -1.12
C LEU A 22 -2.54 -4.01 -2.60
N SER A 23 -2.65 -5.30 -2.89
CA SER A 23 -2.76 -5.79 -4.26
C SER A 23 -4.18 -5.65 -4.77
N PRO A 24 -4.40 -5.09 -5.98
CA PRO A 24 -5.71 -5.13 -6.63
C PRO A 24 -6.09 -6.54 -7.12
N ASN A 25 -5.13 -7.49 -7.11
CA ASN A 25 -5.30 -8.85 -7.62
C ASN A 25 -5.48 -9.85 -6.48
N ASN A 26 -6.24 -10.93 -6.74
CA ASN A 26 -6.51 -12.02 -5.80
C ASN A 26 -5.41 -13.09 -5.71
N ASN A 27 -4.19 -12.79 -6.18
CA ASN A 27 -3.05 -13.70 -6.10
C ASN A 27 -2.13 -13.30 -4.95
N ILE A 28 -2.11 -14.11 -3.88
CA ILE A 28 -1.29 -13.89 -2.68
C ILE A 28 0.20 -13.83 -3.05
N GLY A 29 0.69 -14.77 -3.85
CA GLY A 29 2.11 -14.80 -4.25
C GLY A 29 2.54 -13.56 -5.05
N ASP A 30 1.69 -13.10 -5.98
CA ASP A 30 1.97 -11.87 -6.73
C ASP A 30 1.90 -10.63 -5.83
N ALA A 31 1.00 -10.59 -4.85
CA ALA A 31 0.94 -9.51 -3.87
C ALA A 31 2.23 -9.42 -3.05
N PHE A 32 2.72 -10.54 -2.49
CA PHE A 32 3.99 -10.56 -1.76
C PHE A 32 5.19 -10.22 -2.63
N ARG A 33 5.18 -10.63 -3.90
CA ARG A 33 6.25 -10.28 -4.84
C ARG A 33 6.30 -8.79 -5.17
N ARG A 34 5.15 -8.11 -5.22
CA ARG A 34 5.06 -6.68 -5.61
C ARG A 34 5.14 -5.72 -4.42
N PHE A 35 4.48 -6.07 -3.32
CA PHE A 35 4.30 -5.18 -2.16
C PHE A 35 5.05 -5.67 -0.91
N GLY A 36 5.53 -6.92 -0.90
CA GLY A 36 6.41 -7.42 0.14
C GLY A 36 7.87 -7.00 -0.09
N ILE A 37 8.66 -7.02 0.98
CA ILE A 37 10.11 -6.76 0.93
C ILE A 37 10.80 -7.73 -0.03
N GLN A 38 11.81 -7.25 -0.74
CA GLN A 38 12.64 -8.04 -1.66
C GLN A 38 14.10 -7.92 -1.23
N ASP A 39 14.96 -8.83 -1.69
CA ASP A 39 16.40 -8.82 -1.36
C ASP A 39 17.12 -7.50 -1.73
N GLY A 40 16.58 -6.78 -2.72
CA GLY A 40 17.11 -5.48 -3.18
C GLY A 40 16.53 -4.25 -2.49
N SER A 41 15.53 -4.39 -1.62
CA SER A 41 14.83 -3.27 -0.98
C SER A 41 15.79 -2.39 -0.18
N ARG A 42 15.77 -1.08 -0.46
CA ARG A 42 16.56 -0.07 0.27
C ARG A 42 15.72 0.75 1.23
N ASP A 43 14.44 0.90 0.90
CA ASP A 43 13.44 1.59 1.68
C ASP A 43 12.32 0.61 2.00
N MET A 44 11.77 0.68 3.22
CA MET A 44 10.68 -0.19 3.66
C MET A 44 9.74 0.53 4.62
N VAL A 45 8.45 0.20 4.50
CA VAL A 45 7.42 0.60 5.45
C VAL A 45 7.09 -0.61 6.32
N VAL A 46 7.20 -0.45 7.63
CA VAL A 46 6.92 -1.52 8.59
C VAL A 46 5.59 -1.26 9.27
N VAL A 47 4.67 -2.22 9.15
CA VAL A 47 3.34 -2.16 9.76
C VAL A 47 3.21 -3.26 10.80
N LYS A 48 2.98 -2.89 12.06
CA LYS A 48 2.68 -3.83 13.14
C LYS A 48 1.23 -3.68 13.57
N VAL A 49 0.42 -4.70 13.28
CA VAL A 49 -0.93 -4.84 13.85
C VAL A 49 -0.82 -5.75 15.07
N GLY A 50 -1.32 -5.26 16.22
CA GLY A 50 -1.36 -6.00 17.47
C GLY A 50 -2.78 -6.06 18.03
N GLU A 51 -2.99 -7.01 18.94
CA GLU A 51 -4.25 -7.20 19.65
C GLU A 51 -4.08 -6.68 21.09
N GLY A 52 -5.04 -5.89 21.58
CA GLY A 52 -4.97 -5.29 22.91
C GLY A 52 -3.91 -4.19 23.02
N GLU A 53 -3.30 -4.06 24.20
CA GLU A 53 -2.33 -3.02 24.50
C GLU A 53 -0.95 -3.39 23.91
N VAL A 54 -0.56 -2.68 22.85
CA VAL A 54 0.74 -2.88 22.19
C VAL A 54 1.78 -1.98 22.85
N ASP A 55 2.76 -2.60 23.50
CA ASP A 55 3.92 -1.90 24.06
C ASP A 55 4.83 -1.39 22.92
N ARG A 56 4.71 -0.09 22.65
CA ARG A 56 5.47 0.59 21.59
C ARG A 56 6.98 0.47 21.79
N THR A 57 7.47 0.51 23.03
CA THR A 57 8.90 0.46 23.32
C THR A 57 9.47 -0.89 22.90
N LYS A 58 8.78 -1.98 23.23
CA LYS A 58 9.20 -3.34 22.81
C LYS A 58 9.16 -3.52 21.30
N VAL A 59 8.15 -2.96 20.63
CA VAL A 59 8.10 -2.99 19.16
C VAL A 59 9.28 -2.23 18.58
N GLU A 60 9.60 -1.05 19.11
CA GLU A 60 10.73 -0.25 18.66
C GLU A 60 12.08 -0.96 18.91
N GLU A 61 12.29 -1.57 20.07
CA GLU A 61 13.49 -2.36 20.35
C GLU A 61 13.64 -3.53 19.37
N HIS A 62 12.56 -4.28 19.14
CA HIS A 62 12.57 -5.40 18.21
C HIS A 62 12.92 -4.95 16.78
N LEU A 63 12.29 -3.89 16.29
CA LEU A 63 12.55 -3.35 14.96
C LEU A 63 13.98 -2.80 14.84
N ASN A 64 14.56 -2.21 15.90
CA ASN A 64 15.95 -1.73 15.90
C ASN A 64 16.95 -2.88 15.84
N SER A 65 16.62 -4.03 16.44
CA SER A 65 17.48 -5.21 16.41
C SER A 65 17.43 -5.98 15.07
N ALA A 66 16.31 -5.85 14.33
CA ALA A 66 16.05 -6.63 13.13
C ALA A 66 16.35 -5.88 11.82
N ILE A 67 16.41 -4.55 11.84
CA ILE A 67 16.53 -3.71 10.65
C ILE A 67 17.82 -2.89 10.72
N GLU A 68 18.72 -3.13 9.78
CA GLU A 68 19.90 -2.29 9.56
C GLU A 68 19.54 -1.10 8.66
N GLY A 69 19.18 0.04 9.25
CA GLY A 69 18.81 1.22 8.49
C GLY A 69 18.48 2.43 9.36
N GLU A 70 18.19 3.55 8.70
CA GLU A 70 17.76 4.77 9.36
C GLU A 70 16.23 4.85 9.43
N ARG A 71 15.71 5.17 10.61
CA ARG A 71 14.28 5.43 10.78
C ARG A 71 13.98 6.86 10.37
N VAL A 72 13.14 7.01 9.37
CA VAL A 72 12.62 8.30 8.93
C VAL A 72 11.16 8.45 9.32
N GLN A 73 10.72 9.69 9.47
CA GLN A 73 9.30 9.98 9.65
C GLN A 73 8.53 9.62 8.39
N LEU A 74 7.44 8.87 8.54
CA LEU A 74 6.54 8.54 7.44
C LEU A 74 5.77 9.81 7.02
N THR A 75 6.16 10.40 5.89
CA THR A 75 5.47 11.55 5.28
C THR A 75 5.11 11.24 3.84
N ASP A 76 4.10 11.95 3.32
CA ASP A 76 3.64 11.80 1.94
C ASP A 76 4.73 12.16 0.91
N ASP A 77 5.66 13.05 1.28
CA ASP A 77 6.81 13.43 0.47
C ASP A 77 7.81 12.26 0.36
N TRP A 78 8.12 11.60 1.47
CA TRP A 78 9.00 10.42 1.48
C TRP A 78 8.39 9.24 0.72
N LEU A 79 7.09 9.01 0.90
CA LEU A 79 6.36 7.96 0.18
C LEU A 79 6.35 8.21 -1.34
N GLY A 80 6.08 9.45 -1.75
CA GLY A 80 6.05 9.83 -3.17
C GLY A 80 7.39 9.69 -3.89
N GLN A 81 8.50 9.87 -3.17
CA GLN A 81 9.86 9.68 -3.72
C GLN A 81 10.22 8.20 -3.89
N THR A 82 9.75 7.36 -2.96
CA THR A 82 10.15 5.95 -2.85
C THR A 82 9.37 5.04 -3.80
N TYR A 83 8.11 5.36 -4.09
CA TYR A 83 7.23 4.50 -4.89
C TYR A 83 6.67 5.22 -6.10
N LYS A 84 7.20 4.93 -7.29
CA LYS A 84 6.64 5.43 -8.55
C LYS A 84 5.45 4.56 -8.94
N ILE A 85 4.24 5.04 -8.65
CA ILE A 85 3.03 4.44 -9.21
C ILE A 85 3.10 4.64 -10.72
N ALA A 86 3.03 3.54 -11.49
CA ALA A 86 2.93 3.63 -12.94
C ALA A 86 1.71 4.49 -13.28
N LYS A 87 1.90 5.55 -14.08
CA LYS A 87 0.81 6.42 -14.51
C LYS A 87 -0.32 5.54 -15.03
N PRO A 88 -1.57 5.73 -14.58
CA PRO A 88 -2.67 4.90 -15.02
C PRO A 88 -2.75 5.01 -16.54
N THR A 89 -2.52 3.89 -17.23
CA THR A 89 -2.79 3.81 -18.65
C THR A 89 -4.29 4.00 -18.81
N HIS A 90 -4.71 5.09 -19.46
CA HIS A 90 -6.10 5.31 -19.86
C HIS A 90 -6.60 4.13 -20.71
N HIS A 91 -7.06 3.06 -20.08
CA HIS A 91 -7.83 1.99 -20.71
C HIS A 91 -9.34 2.23 -20.52
N GLY A 92 -9.73 3.50 -20.52
CA GLY A 92 -11.11 3.95 -20.67
C GLY A 92 -11.18 4.77 -21.95
N LYS A 93 -12.13 4.42 -22.82
CA LYS A 93 -12.42 5.11 -24.09
C LYS A 93 -12.19 6.62 -23.96
N SER A 94 -11.40 7.15 -24.88
CA SER A 94 -11.23 8.57 -25.15
C SER A 94 -12.56 9.33 -25.00
N GLY A 95 -12.76 9.91 -23.82
CA GLY A 95 -13.72 10.98 -23.58
C GLY A 95 -13.08 12.26 -24.09
N GLU A 96 -13.82 12.95 -24.93
CA GLU A 96 -13.50 14.21 -25.61
C GLU A 96 -12.66 15.18 -24.78
N VAL A 97 -11.62 15.72 -25.40
CA VAL A 97 -10.73 16.73 -24.83
C VAL A 97 -11.52 18.04 -24.69
N VAL A 98 -12.02 18.33 -23.50
CA VAL A 98 -12.62 19.64 -23.20
C VAL A 98 -11.53 20.53 -22.58
N ASN A 99 -10.92 21.33 -23.46
CA ASN A 99 -10.30 22.63 -23.18
C ASN A 99 -9.29 22.72 -22.01
N GLY A 100 -8.01 22.50 -22.33
CA GLY A 100 -6.94 23.47 -22.04
C GLY A 100 -6.74 23.99 -20.61
N ASN A 101 -6.90 23.17 -19.58
CA ASN A 101 -6.23 23.43 -18.30
C ASN A 101 -5.01 22.52 -18.19
N VAL A 102 -3.83 23.12 -18.04
CA VAL A 102 -2.65 22.42 -17.55
C VAL A 102 -3.05 21.88 -16.18
N ARG A 103 -3.20 20.56 -16.04
CA ARG A 103 -3.46 19.94 -14.74
C ARG A 103 -2.18 20.03 -13.92
N ASP A 104 -2.31 20.55 -12.71
CA ASP A 104 -1.21 20.59 -11.77
C ASP A 104 -0.85 19.17 -11.34
N GLU A 105 0.43 18.92 -11.09
CA GLU A 105 0.96 17.60 -10.68
C GLU A 105 0.31 17.07 -9.38
N ALA A 106 -0.22 17.97 -8.55
CA ALA A 106 -1.01 17.66 -7.38
C ALA A 106 -2.39 17.04 -7.71
N ASP A 107 -3.07 17.56 -8.75
CA ASP A 107 -4.37 17.04 -9.22
C ASP A 107 -4.21 15.62 -9.79
N ASP A 108 -3.13 15.39 -10.52
CA ASP A 108 -2.80 14.07 -11.05
C ASP A 108 -2.52 13.05 -9.92
N ARG A 109 -1.87 13.45 -8.83
CA ARG A 109 -1.59 12.56 -7.68
C ARG A 109 -2.89 12.14 -6.98
N GLU A 110 -3.78 13.10 -6.69
CA GLU A 110 -5.06 12.82 -6.05
C GLU A 110 -5.90 11.83 -6.87
N LEU A 111 -5.96 12.04 -8.20
CA LEU A 111 -6.66 11.14 -9.11
C LEU A 111 -6.09 9.72 -9.11
N VAL A 112 -4.77 9.57 -9.01
CA VAL A 112 -4.11 8.27 -8.94
C VAL A 112 -4.45 7.56 -7.62
N GLU A 113 -4.40 8.28 -6.49
CA GLU A 113 -4.74 7.73 -5.18
C GLU A 113 -6.19 7.24 -5.14
N VAL A 114 -7.13 8.03 -5.66
CA VAL A 114 -8.55 7.63 -5.77
C VAL A 114 -8.72 6.38 -6.63
N GLN A 115 -7.99 6.27 -7.76
CA GLN A 115 -8.05 5.09 -8.61
C GLN A 115 -7.49 3.84 -7.91
N VAL A 116 -6.36 3.98 -7.21
CA VAL A 116 -5.75 2.87 -6.44
C VAL A 116 -6.71 2.39 -5.35
N LEU A 117 -7.29 3.32 -4.59
CA LEU A 117 -8.29 3.01 -3.57
C LEU A 117 -9.53 2.33 -4.19
N GLY A 118 -9.99 2.82 -5.35
CA GLY A 118 -11.09 2.21 -6.09
C GLY A 118 -10.80 0.76 -6.51
N LEU A 119 -9.61 0.49 -7.05
CA LEU A 119 -9.18 -0.85 -7.44
C LEU A 119 -9.08 -1.79 -6.23
N MET A 120 -8.51 -1.32 -5.12
CA MET A 120 -8.42 -2.09 -3.87
C MET A 120 -9.80 -2.39 -3.28
N ALA A 121 -10.70 -1.42 -3.29
CA ALA A 121 -12.07 -1.58 -2.78
C ALA A 121 -12.89 -2.57 -3.62
N LEU A 122 -12.79 -2.49 -4.96
CA LEU A 122 -13.50 -3.38 -5.88
C LEU A 122 -13.06 -4.85 -5.73
N ARG A 123 -11.80 -5.10 -5.39
CA ARG A 123 -11.29 -6.44 -5.09
C ARG A 123 -12.03 -7.10 -3.92
N GLY A 124 -12.37 -6.33 -2.89
CA GLY A 124 -13.10 -6.83 -1.72
C GLY A 124 -14.59 -7.07 -1.95
N ALA A 125 -15.14 -6.63 -3.10
CA ALA A 125 -16.54 -6.79 -3.46
C ALA A 125 -16.82 -8.09 -4.27
N THR A 126 -15.77 -8.81 -4.69
CA THR A 126 -15.86 -10.08 -5.44
C THR A 126 -15.59 -11.28 -4.54
#